data_AF-A0A5M7BAM2-F1
#
_entry.id   AF-A0A5M7BAM2-F1
#
_cell.length_a   1.000
_cell.length_b   1.000
_cell.length_c   1.000
_cell.angle_alpha   90.00
_cell.angle_beta   90.00
_cell.angle_gamma   90.00
#
_symmetry.space_group_name_H-M   'P 1'
#
loop_
_entity.id
_entity.type
_entity.pdbx_description
1 polymer ?
#
loop_
_entity_poly.entity_id
_entity_poly.type
_entity_poly.pdbx_seq_one_letter_code
_entity_poly.pdbx_strand_id
1 'polypeptide(L)'
;MAESPEHKFLSEAVLEIAQEVATSRLYGYREADRRKFDFSCDLATSWKKLISGQTVWKHAEGIDKDIRTLLSDVESDVLVYIARDTIKNRSTLRESVSDFKNTALAEKISRLRVFWIPEGFDADREDHRILVYGDLKESISKDLLLYTVLGGISSGDIASFTNWCNASGRALGALVEIGRSGFQNNTALAKALEMRADRTKEWVILLSATGFIERERETAGAVYRISPKGQALLDICGRLYCDPDALEDGNSALRYVCALLGINADELERWIPAYGHLLDANAEEFKRANPRFDTPAVRLACEIQAAVKYFGCVFSSPSYS
;
A
#
# COMPACT_ATOMS: atom_id res chain seq x y z
N MET A 1 1.98 2.43 37.26
CA MET A 1 2.88 1.27 37.39
C MET A 1 4.07 1.51 36.48
N ALA A 2 5.26 1.08 36.87
CA ALA A 2 6.45 1.27 36.04
C ALA A 2 6.28 0.47 34.74
N GLU A 3 6.37 1.18 33.62
CA GLU A 3 6.43 0.63 32.27
C GLU A 3 7.64 -0.30 32.18
N SER A 4 7.46 -1.51 31.63
CA SER A 4 8.58 -2.45 31.55
C SER A 4 9.55 -2.05 30.42
N PRO A 5 10.86 -2.38 30.52
CA PRO A 5 11.83 -2.09 29.47
C PRO A 5 11.40 -2.60 28.10
N GLU A 6 10.74 -3.76 28.05
CA GLU A 6 10.23 -4.36 26.81
C GLU A 6 9.04 -3.60 26.24
N HIS A 7 8.11 -3.16 27.09
CA HIS A 7 6.98 -2.35 26.62
C HIS A 7 7.48 -1.03 26.03
N LYS A 8 8.40 -0.36 26.73
CA LYS A 8 9.01 0.88 26.26
C LYS A 8 9.76 0.70 24.94
N PHE A 9 10.61 -0.33 24.87
CA PHE A 9 11.37 -0.64 23.65
C PHE A 9 10.45 -0.91 22.46
N LEU A 10 9.41 -1.73 22.63
CA LEU A 10 8.49 -2.07 21.54
C LEU A 10 7.73 -0.84 21.04
N SER A 11 7.23 0.01 21.95
CA SER A 11 6.53 1.24 21.59
C SER A 11 7.44 2.26 20.89
N GLU A 12 8.69 2.41 21.35
CA GLU A 12 9.69 3.28 20.72
C GLU A 12 10.12 2.74 19.34
N ALA A 13 10.32 1.43 19.20
CA ALA A 13 10.70 0.79 17.95
C ALA A 13 9.68 1.07 16.83
N VAL A 14 8.38 1.04 17.12
CA VAL A 14 7.35 1.35 16.11
C VAL A 14 7.46 2.78 15.61
N LEU A 15 7.70 3.73 16.51
CA LEU A 15 7.85 5.14 16.16
C LEU A 15 9.10 5.37 15.30
N GLU A 16 10.22 4.74 15.68
CA GLU A 16 11.47 4.80 14.93
C GLU A 16 11.31 4.19 13.53
N ILE A 17 10.71 3.00 13.43
CA ILE A 17 10.41 2.34 12.15
C ILE A 17 9.52 3.24 11.29
N ALA A 18 8.45 3.83 11.87
CA ALA A 18 7.59 4.75 11.13
C ALA A 18 8.41 5.95 10.62
N GLN A 19 9.24 6.57 11.46
CA GLN A 19 10.06 7.71 11.07
C GLN A 19 11.08 7.37 9.98
N GLU A 20 11.76 6.23 10.07
CA GLU A 20 12.67 5.75 9.03
C GLU A 20 11.93 5.53 7.71
N VAL A 21 10.75 4.91 7.76
CA VAL A 21 9.94 4.68 6.57
C VAL A 21 9.44 5.99 5.97
N ALA A 22 9.20 7.05 6.76
CA ALA A 22 8.91 8.39 6.22
C ALA A 22 10.06 9.01 5.41
N THR A 23 11.31 8.62 5.66
CA THR A 23 12.45 9.10 4.87
C THR A 23 12.43 8.59 3.42
N SER A 24 11.59 7.61 3.10
CA SER A 24 11.34 7.09 1.76
C SER A 24 10.83 8.12 0.74
N ARG A 25 10.42 9.31 1.21
CA ARG A 25 9.75 10.35 0.40
C ARG A 25 8.49 9.85 -0.32
N LEU A 26 7.92 8.74 0.11
CA LEU A 26 6.62 8.27 -0.37
C LEU A 26 5.48 8.82 0.51
N TYR A 27 5.78 9.27 1.73
CA TYR A 27 4.87 9.82 2.73
C TYR A 27 5.68 10.29 3.96
N GLY A 28 5.12 11.19 4.77
CA GLY A 28 5.74 11.65 6.02
C GLY A 28 4.94 11.22 7.25
N TYR A 29 5.64 10.94 8.35
CA TYR A 29 5.02 10.63 9.64
C TYR A 29 5.33 11.73 10.65
N ARG A 30 4.34 12.02 11.48
CA ARG A 30 4.53 12.83 12.69
C ARG A 30 3.93 12.09 13.86
N GLU A 31 4.63 12.08 14.99
CA GLU A 31 4.06 11.56 16.22
C GLU A 31 2.80 12.36 16.60
N ALA A 32 1.72 11.63 16.91
CA ALA A 32 0.42 12.18 17.27
C ALA A 32 0.15 12.04 18.77
N ASP A 33 -0.84 12.78 19.30
CA ASP A 33 -1.12 12.86 20.74
C ASP A 33 -1.45 11.48 21.36
N ARG A 34 -0.62 11.03 22.33
CA ARG A 34 -0.60 9.67 22.91
C ARG A 34 -1.65 9.41 24.00
N ARG A 35 -2.68 10.26 24.15
CA ARG A 35 -3.54 10.25 25.36
C ARG A 35 -4.21 8.90 25.68
N LYS A 36 -4.56 8.12 24.66
CA LYS A 36 -5.30 6.84 24.81
C LYS A 36 -4.54 5.61 24.28
N PHE A 37 -3.38 5.83 23.66
CA PHE A 37 -2.65 4.82 22.88
C PHE A 37 -1.18 4.89 23.27
N ASP A 38 -0.51 3.75 23.37
CA ASP A 38 0.91 3.68 23.71
C ASP A 38 1.78 4.40 22.65
N PHE A 39 1.33 4.36 21.40
CA PHE A 39 1.90 5.15 20.30
C PHE A 39 0.84 5.53 19.27
N SER A 40 1.06 6.65 18.59
CA SER A 40 0.24 7.05 17.44
C SER A 40 1.02 7.93 16.47
N CYS A 41 0.71 7.80 15.18
CA CYS A 41 1.33 8.56 14.11
C CYS A 41 0.28 9.19 13.20
N ASP A 42 0.45 10.46 12.88
CA ASP A 42 -0.27 11.18 11.84
C ASP A 42 0.51 11.15 10.54
N LEU A 43 -0.21 11.20 9.42
CA LEU A 43 0.37 11.37 8.10
C LEU A 43 0.62 12.87 7.84
N ALA A 44 1.85 13.23 7.53
CA ALA A 44 2.30 14.62 7.49
C ALA A 44 1.61 15.47 6.42
N THR A 45 1.09 14.87 5.34
CA THR A 45 0.47 15.62 4.23
C THR A 45 -0.99 15.97 4.49
N SER A 46 -1.75 15.10 5.15
CA SER A 46 -3.19 15.26 5.36
C SER A 46 -3.55 15.55 6.81
N TRP A 47 -2.58 15.48 7.73
CA TRP A 47 -2.78 15.51 9.18
C TRP A 47 -3.79 14.45 9.66
N LYS A 48 -4.04 13.44 8.83
CA LYS A 48 -4.93 12.34 9.16
C LYS A 48 -4.18 11.38 10.06
N LYS A 49 -4.84 10.99 11.15
CA LYS A 49 -4.31 9.98 12.05
C LYS A 49 -4.18 8.66 11.31
N LEU A 50 -2.96 8.14 11.24
CA LEU A 50 -2.64 6.98 10.42
C LEU A 50 -2.65 5.71 11.25
N ILE A 51 -1.92 5.76 12.37
CA ILE A 51 -1.64 4.63 13.22
C ILE A 51 -2.04 4.99 14.63
N SER A 52 -2.77 4.09 15.26
CA SER A 52 -2.91 4.02 16.72
C SER A 52 -2.49 2.62 17.15
N GLY A 53 -1.72 2.52 18.23
CA GLY A 53 -1.31 1.22 18.71
C GLY A 53 -1.30 1.05 20.23
N GLN A 54 -1.33 -0.21 20.63
CA GLN A 54 -1.20 -0.65 22.03
C GLN A 54 -0.19 -1.81 22.10
N THR A 55 0.56 -1.86 23.20
CA THR A 55 1.59 -2.84 23.47
C THR A 55 1.28 -3.59 24.77
N VAL A 56 1.13 -4.91 24.71
CA VAL A 56 0.88 -5.76 25.89
C VAL A 56 2.00 -6.76 26.11
N TRP A 57 2.74 -6.55 27.21
CA TRP A 57 3.86 -7.42 27.58
C TRP A 57 3.57 -8.31 28.79
N LYS A 58 3.26 -7.73 29.96
CA LYS A 58 3.18 -8.46 31.23
C LYS A 58 1.77 -8.79 31.73
N HIS A 59 0.72 -8.14 31.22
CA HIS A 59 -0.65 -8.29 31.75
C HIS A 59 -1.64 -8.75 30.68
N ALA A 60 -2.10 -10.00 30.76
CA ALA A 60 -3.12 -10.54 29.86
C ALA A 60 -4.53 -9.94 30.14
N GLU A 61 -4.77 -9.40 31.34
CA GLU A 61 -6.08 -8.89 31.78
C GLU A 61 -6.49 -7.56 31.09
N GLY A 62 -5.61 -6.98 30.26
CA GLY A 62 -5.87 -5.74 29.52
C GLY A 62 -6.35 -5.92 28.08
N ILE A 63 -6.24 -7.12 27.50
CA ILE A 63 -6.40 -7.34 26.04
C ILE A 63 -7.77 -6.84 25.55
N ASP A 64 -8.87 -7.19 26.22
CA ASP A 64 -10.22 -6.74 25.83
C ASP A 64 -10.36 -5.21 25.82
N LYS A 65 -9.78 -4.55 26.83
CA LYS A 65 -9.83 -3.10 26.97
C LYS A 65 -9.00 -2.44 25.87
N ASP A 66 -7.82 -2.96 25.59
CA ASP A 66 -6.89 -2.39 24.62
C ASP A 66 -7.45 -2.55 23.20
N ILE A 67 -7.99 -3.72 22.87
CA ILE A 67 -8.65 -3.99 21.60
C ILE A 67 -9.92 -3.14 21.45
N ARG A 68 -10.73 -3.01 22.49
CA ARG A 68 -11.89 -2.10 22.45
C ARG A 68 -11.44 -0.66 22.21
N THR A 69 -10.35 -0.23 22.83
CA THR A 69 -9.81 1.13 22.68
C THR A 69 -9.33 1.37 21.25
N LEU A 70 -8.60 0.41 20.67
CA LEU A 70 -8.17 0.44 19.27
C LEU A 70 -9.36 0.44 18.31
N LEU A 71 -10.30 -0.49 18.43
CA LEU A 71 -11.46 -0.57 17.53
C LEU A 71 -12.41 0.63 17.68
N SER A 72 -12.41 1.30 18.83
CA SER A 72 -13.18 2.53 19.03
C SER A 72 -12.55 3.73 18.33
N ASP A 73 -11.28 3.66 17.93
CA ASP A 73 -10.66 4.68 17.09
C ASP A 73 -11.35 4.71 15.71
N VAL A 74 -11.83 5.89 15.33
CA VAL A 74 -12.48 6.13 14.04
C VAL A 74 -11.55 6.84 13.07
N GLU A 75 -10.49 7.48 13.57
CA GLU A 75 -9.62 8.36 12.80
C GLU A 75 -8.50 7.56 12.14
N SER A 76 -8.00 6.51 12.82
CA SER A 76 -6.91 5.69 12.34
C SER A 76 -7.30 4.70 11.24
N ASP A 77 -6.44 4.63 10.22
CA ASP A 77 -6.57 3.67 9.12
C ASP A 77 -5.97 2.31 9.47
N VAL A 78 -4.93 2.27 10.30
CA VAL A 78 -4.31 1.05 10.81
C VAL A 78 -4.28 1.04 12.32
N LEU A 79 -4.71 -0.08 12.91
CA LEU A 79 -4.69 -0.31 14.35
C LEU A 79 -3.62 -1.35 14.65
N VAL A 80 -2.57 -0.98 15.37
CA VAL A 80 -1.46 -1.87 15.67
C VAL A 80 -1.58 -2.44 17.08
N TYR A 81 -1.43 -3.74 17.21
CA TYR A 81 -1.43 -4.41 18.51
C TYR A 81 -0.18 -5.27 18.63
N ILE A 82 0.72 -4.90 19.54
CA ILE A 82 1.95 -5.65 19.80
C ILE A 82 1.73 -6.45 21.08
N ALA A 83 1.90 -7.76 21.02
CA ALA A 83 1.63 -8.62 22.16
C ALA A 83 2.69 -9.70 22.33
N ARG A 84 2.97 -10.06 23.59
CA ARG A 84 3.77 -11.23 23.93
C ARG A 84 3.12 -12.50 23.40
N ASP A 85 3.87 -13.31 22.69
CA ASP A 85 3.41 -14.55 22.06
C ASP A 85 3.26 -15.66 23.10
N THR A 86 2.08 -15.70 23.72
CA THR A 86 1.69 -16.80 24.62
C THR A 86 0.37 -17.39 24.16
N ILE A 87 0.15 -18.67 24.45
CA ILE A 87 -1.12 -19.35 24.15
C ILE A 87 -2.29 -18.62 24.81
N LYS A 88 -2.09 -18.13 26.04
CA LYS A 88 -3.10 -17.36 26.79
C LYS A 88 -3.48 -16.08 26.04
N ASN A 89 -2.51 -15.25 25.66
CA ASN A 89 -2.77 -14.00 24.95
C ASN A 89 -3.44 -14.24 23.59
N ARG A 90 -3.02 -15.27 22.85
CA ARG A 90 -3.65 -15.66 21.58
C ARG A 90 -5.10 -16.11 21.75
N SER A 91 -5.40 -16.88 22.80
CA SER A 91 -6.79 -17.31 23.09
C SER A 91 -7.66 -16.11 23.45
N THR A 92 -7.21 -15.29 24.40
CA THR A 92 -7.95 -14.11 24.86
C THR A 92 -8.20 -13.16 23.70
N LEU A 93 -7.19 -12.85 22.88
CA LEU A 93 -7.40 -11.98 21.71
C LEU A 93 -8.43 -12.55 20.72
N ARG A 94 -8.42 -13.87 20.48
CA ARG A 94 -9.40 -14.51 19.59
C ARG A 94 -10.82 -14.40 20.14
N GLU A 95 -10.99 -14.59 21.44
CA GLU A 95 -12.27 -14.42 22.13
C GLU A 95 -12.74 -12.97 21.98
N SER A 96 -11.90 -11.99 22.34
CA SER A 96 -12.19 -10.56 22.18
C SER A 96 -12.63 -10.22 20.76
N VAL A 97 -11.83 -10.61 19.76
CA VAL A 97 -12.12 -10.32 18.34
C VAL A 97 -13.40 -11.00 17.89
N SER A 98 -13.67 -12.23 18.34
CA SER A 98 -14.90 -12.95 18.02
C SER A 98 -16.13 -12.22 18.55
N ASP A 99 -16.06 -11.69 19.77
CA ASP A 99 -17.16 -10.92 20.36
C ASP A 99 -17.44 -9.64 19.56
N PHE A 100 -16.41 -8.98 19.06
CA PHE A 100 -16.56 -7.76 18.26
C PHE A 100 -17.10 -8.01 16.84
N LYS A 101 -17.01 -9.22 16.29
CA LYS A 101 -17.56 -9.54 14.94
C LYS A 101 -19.07 -9.34 14.85
N ASN A 102 -19.79 -9.43 15.96
CA ASN A 102 -21.25 -9.25 16.00
C ASN A 102 -21.66 -7.82 16.37
N THR A 103 -20.73 -6.88 16.37
CA THR A 103 -20.97 -5.48 16.75
C THR A 103 -20.77 -4.53 15.56
N ALA A 104 -21.15 -3.27 15.72
CA ALA A 104 -20.88 -2.22 14.72
C ALA A 104 -19.38 -1.99 14.45
N LEU A 105 -18.48 -2.58 15.25
CA LEU A 105 -17.03 -2.49 15.08
C LEU A 105 -16.44 -3.59 14.18
N ALA A 106 -17.26 -4.52 13.68
CA ALA A 106 -16.81 -5.67 12.90
C ALA A 106 -16.01 -5.29 11.64
N GLU A 107 -16.45 -4.24 10.92
CA GLU A 107 -15.75 -3.76 9.71
C GLU A 107 -14.33 -3.24 10.03
N LYS A 108 -14.12 -2.75 11.26
CA LYS A 108 -12.82 -2.21 11.70
C LYS A 108 -11.82 -3.27 12.10
N ILE A 109 -12.25 -4.51 12.35
CA ILE A 109 -11.34 -5.64 12.64
C ILE A 109 -10.36 -5.83 11.47
N SER A 110 -10.79 -5.54 10.24
CA SER A 110 -9.94 -5.60 9.04
C SER A 110 -8.73 -4.64 9.09
N ARG A 111 -8.76 -3.60 9.95
CA ARG A 111 -7.68 -2.62 10.15
C ARG A 111 -6.70 -3.03 11.25
N LEU A 112 -7.05 -4.03 12.05
CA LEU A 112 -6.22 -4.50 13.16
C LEU A 112 -5.04 -5.34 12.61
N ARG A 113 -3.83 -4.99 13.03
CA ARG A 113 -2.58 -5.71 12.74
C ARG A 113 -1.96 -6.13 14.07
N VAL A 114 -1.70 -7.42 14.20
CA VAL A 114 -1.23 -8.01 15.46
C VAL A 114 0.18 -8.55 15.25
N PHE A 115 1.14 -7.98 15.97
CA PHE A 115 2.53 -8.43 15.96
C PHE A 115 2.82 -9.22 17.23
N TRP A 116 3.20 -10.49 17.05
CA TRP A 116 3.49 -11.40 18.14
C TRP A 116 4.99 -11.40 18.42
N ILE A 117 5.38 -11.02 19.63
CA ILE A 117 6.77 -10.96 20.05
C ILE A 117 7.10 -12.21 20.87
N PRO A 118 8.20 -12.94 20.56
CA PRO A 118 8.55 -14.18 21.24
C PRO A 118 8.56 -14.05 22.77
N GLU A 119 8.01 -15.06 23.47
CA GLU A 119 7.83 -15.02 24.92
C GLU A 119 9.13 -14.71 25.70
N GLY A 120 10.28 -15.13 25.18
CA GLY A 120 11.61 -14.96 25.77
C GLY A 120 12.37 -13.69 25.36
N PHE A 121 11.71 -12.74 24.69
CA PHE A 121 12.33 -11.45 24.39
C PHE A 121 12.72 -10.72 25.67
N ASP A 122 13.88 -10.07 25.63
CA ASP A 122 14.48 -9.35 26.74
C ASP A 122 15.08 -8.06 26.18
N ALA A 123 14.54 -6.91 26.63
CA ALA A 123 14.97 -5.61 26.13
C ALA A 123 16.31 -5.15 26.69
N ASP A 124 16.85 -5.83 27.71
CA ASP A 124 18.20 -5.54 28.20
C ASP A 124 19.29 -6.26 27.36
N ARG A 125 18.87 -7.13 26.43
CA ARG A 125 19.75 -7.90 25.54
C ARG A 125 19.76 -7.33 24.13
N GLU A 126 20.93 -6.84 23.71
CA GLU A 126 21.07 -6.18 22.40
C GLU A 126 20.80 -7.10 21.21
N ASP A 127 21.19 -8.37 21.29
CA ASP A 127 20.92 -9.38 20.25
C ASP A 127 19.40 -9.62 20.07
N HIS A 128 18.67 -9.63 21.18
CA HIS A 128 17.21 -9.74 21.17
C HIS A 128 16.56 -8.48 20.58
N ARG A 129 17.05 -7.29 20.93
CA ARG A 129 16.56 -6.01 20.40
C ARG A 129 16.71 -5.93 18.89
N ILE A 130 17.88 -6.29 18.35
CA ILE A 130 18.16 -6.25 16.91
C ILE A 130 17.22 -7.19 16.14
N LEU A 131 17.04 -8.42 16.64
CA LEU A 131 16.19 -9.41 15.98
C LEU A 131 14.72 -8.97 15.97
N VAL A 132 14.19 -8.58 17.13
CA VAL A 132 12.79 -8.13 17.25
C VAL A 132 12.55 -6.83 16.48
N TYR A 133 13.50 -5.90 16.50
CA TYR A 133 13.41 -4.68 15.71
C TYR A 133 13.39 -4.99 14.21
N GLY A 134 14.23 -5.91 13.72
CA GLY A 134 14.24 -6.35 12.33
C GLY A 134 12.90 -6.95 11.89
N ASP A 135 12.37 -7.90 12.67
CA ASP A 135 11.09 -8.56 12.40
C ASP A 135 9.93 -7.56 12.41
N LEU A 136 9.90 -6.66 13.40
CA LEU A 136 8.92 -5.59 13.48
C LEU A 136 9.06 -4.64 12.31
N LYS A 137 10.28 -4.21 11.97
CA LYS A 137 10.53 -3.31 10.85
C LYS A 137 10.02 -3.90 9.55
N GLU A 138 10.32 -5.15 9.25
CA GLU A 138 9.83 -5.81 8.05
C GLU A 138 8.29 -5.86 8.04
N SER A 139 7.69 -6.35 9.13
CA SER A 139 6.25 -6.59 9.22
C SER A 139 5.44 -5.29 9.23
N ILE A 140 5.86 -4.31 10.03
CA ILE A 140 5.25 -2.99 10.16
C ILE A 140 5.44 -2.20 8.86
N SER A 141 6.64 -2.16 8.30
CA SER A 141 6.85 -1.44 7.04
C SER A 141 5.96 -2.03 5.95
N LYS A 142 5.92 -3.35 5.81
CA LYS A 142 5.07 -4.02 4.83
C LYS A 142 3.59 -3.70 5.04
N ASP A 143 3.07 -3.86 6.25
CA ASP A 143 1.66 -3.63 6.51
C ASP A 143 1.27 -2.16 6.42
N LEU A 144 2.10 -1.23 6.92
CA LEU A 144 1.82 0.21 6.88
C LEU A 144 1.96 0.79 5.48
N LEU A 145 3.02 0.43 4.74
CA LEU A 145 3.23 0.83 3.34
C LEU A 145 2.06 0.37 2.50
N LEU A 146 1.77 -0.94 2.53
CA LEU A 146 0.80 -1.53 1.62
C LEU A 146 -0.62 -1.08 1.96
N TYR A 147 -1.05 -1.13 3.22
CA TYR A 147 -2.43 -0.80 3.57
C TYR A 147 -2.72 0.69 3.59
N THR A 148 -1.79 1.51 4.10
CA THR A 148 -2.11 2.91 4.38
C THR A 148 -1.67 3.88 3.31
N VAL A 149 -0.52 3.61 2.70
CA VAL A 149 0.03 4.50 1.68
C VAL A 149 -0.42 4.06 0.30
N LEU A 150 -0.46 2.74 0.07
CA LEU A 150 -0.77 2.18 -1.23
C LEU A 150 -2.21 1.64 -1.36
N GLY A 151 -3.09 2.00 -0.42
CA GLY A 151 -4.51 1.66 -0.47
C GLY A 151 -4.81 0.16 -0.42
N GLY A 152 -3.92 -0.64 0.16
CA GLY A 152 -4.03 -2.09 0.24
C GLY A 152 -3.63 -2.82 -1.05
N ILE A 153 -2.90 -2.18 -1.95
CA ILE A 153 -2.38 -2.86 -3.15
C ILE A 153 -1.40 -3.97 -2.75
N SER A 154 -1.56 -5.15 -3.33
CA SER A 154 -0.69 -6.30 -3.11
C SER A 154 0.04 -6.70 -4.38
N SER A 155 1.06 -7.55 -4.25
CA SER A 155 1.73 -8.16 -5.40
C SER A 155 0.77 -8.99 -6.27
N GLY A 156 -0.23 -9.63 -5.65
CA GLY A 156 -1.30 -10.34 -6.36
C GLY A 156 -2.16 -9.41 -7.23
N ASP A 157 -2.36 -8.17 -6.79
CA ASP A 157 -3.10 -7.17 -7.56
C ASP A 157 -2.31 -6.68 -8.76
N ILE A 158 -1.00 -6.44 -8.61
CA ILE A 158 -0.10 -6.08 -9.72
C ILE A 158 -0.03 -7.22 -10.73
N ALA A 159 0.15 -8.46 -10.26
CA ALA A 159 0.19 -9.63 -11.12
C ALA A 159 -1.14 -9.80 -11.88
N SER A 160 -2.27 -9.64 -11.18
CA SER A 160 -3.59 -9.70 -11.81
C SER A 160 -3.76 -8.61 -12.85
N PHE A 161 -3.54 -7.34 -12.47
CA PHE A 161 -3.58 -6.16 -13.34
C PHE A 161 -2.80 -6.41 -14.62
N THR A 162 -1.51 -6.69 -14.50
CA THR A 162 -0.62 -6.89 -15.65
C THR A 162 -1.00 -8.09 -16.51
N ASN A 163 -1.57 -9.16 -15.93
CA ASN A 163 -2.00 -10.35 -16.67
C ASN A 163 -3.20 -10.08 -17.60
N TRP A 164 -4.24 -9.40 -17.12
CA TRP A 164 -5.44 -9.17 -17.95
C TRP A 164 -5.30 -7.99 -18.90
N CYS A 165 -4.37 -7.05 -18.64
CA CYS A 165 -4.08 -5.93 -19.54
C CYS A 165 -3.33 -6.35 -20.82
N ASN A 166 -2.58 -7.45 -20.73
CA ASN A 166 -1.76 -8.01 -21.83
C ASN A 166 -0.85 -6.98 -22.51
N ALA A 167 -0.26 -6.06 -21.73
CA ALA A 167 0.67 -5.03 -22.18
C ALA A 167 0.14 -4.16 -23.34
N SER A 168 -1.14 -3.76 -23.26
CA SER A 168 -1.80 -2.96 -24.30
C SER A 168 -1.85 -1.47 -23.99
N GLY A 169 -1.52 -1.06 -22.76
CA GLY A 169 -1.60 0.32 -22.27
C GLY A 169 -3.01 0.83 -21.99
N ARG A 170 -4.04 0.03 -22.34
CA ARG A 170 -5.44 0.46 -22.36
C ARG A 170 -6.04 0.59 -20.97
N ALA A 171 -5.72 -0.36 -20.10
CA ALA A 171 -6.25 -0.37 -18.75
C ALA A 171 -5.63 0.72 -17.90
N LEU A 172 -4.31 0.89 -18.05
CA LEU A 172 -3.59 1.98 -17.40
C LEU A 172 -4.04 3.34 -17.96
N GLY A 173 -4.23 3.45 -19.27
CA GLY A 173 -4.80 4.67 -19.88
C GLY A 173 -6.21 4.99 -19.38
N ALA A 174 -7.08 4.00 -19.24
CA ALA A 174 -8.39 4.18 -18.64
C ALA A 174 -8.31 4.62 -17.17
N LEU A 175 -7.40 4.03 -16.38
CA LEU A 175 -7.20 4.41 -14.99
C LEU A 175 -6.68 5.85 -14.87
N VAL A 176 -5.72 6.27 -15.70
CA VAL A 176 -5.21 7.64 -15.78
C VAL A 176 -6.32 8.62 -16.12
N GLU A 177 -7.14 8.33 -17.15
CA GLU A 177 -8.23 9.22 -17.56
C GLU A 177 -9.31 9.35 -16.49
N ILE A 178 -9.69 8.24 -15.85
CA ILE A 178 -10.64 8.26 -14.72
C ILE A 178 -10.06 9.04 -13.54
N GLY A 179 -8.76 8.90 -13.24
CA GLY A 179 -8.09 9.67 -12.19
C GLY A 179 -8.06 11.17 -12.49
N ARG A 180 -7.84 11.56 -13.75
CA ARG A 180 -7.73 12.96 -14.17
C ARG A 180 -9.07 13.67 -14.26
N SER A 181 -10.09 13.01 -14.82
CA SER A 181 -11.34 13.67 -15.23
C SER A 181 -12.60 13.05 -14.60
N GLY A 182 -12.43 12.01 -13.79
CA GLY A 182 -13.54 11.22 -13.24
C GLY A 182 -14.19 10.32 -14.28
N PHE A 183 -14.93 9.30 -13.85
CA PHE A 183 -15.72 8.49 -14.76
C PHE A 183 -17.13 9.05 -14.93
N GLN A 184 -17.45 9.51 -16.14
CA GLN A 184 -18.80 9.97 -16.49
C GLN A 184 -19.65 8.85 -17.10
N ASN A 185 -19.16 8.27 -18.21
CA ASN A 185 -19.79 7.14 -18.90
C ASN A 185 -18.78 6.51 -19.89
N ASN A 186 -19.11 5.32 -20.38
CA ASN A 186 -18.24 4.57 -21.29
C ASN A 186 -17.99 5.28 -22.64
N THR A 187 -18.94 6.09 -23.12
CA THR A 187 -18.82 6.83 -24.38
C THR A 187 -17.82 7.97 -24.27
N ALA A 188 -17.86 8.72 -23.16
CA ALA A 188 -16.90 9.78 -22.87
C ALA A 188 -15.49 9.21 -22.71
N LEU A 189 -15.34 8.13 -21.94
CA LEU A 189 -14.05 7.45 -21.76
C LEU A 189 -13.50 6.88 -23.07
N ALA A 190 -14.37 6.28 -23.89
CA ALA A 190 -14.01 5.76 -25.20
C ALA A 190 -13.55 6.86 -26.15
N LYS A 191 -14.21 8.03 -26.13
CA LYS A 191 -13.79 9.20 -26.90
C LYS A 191 -12.43 9.73 -26.43
N ALA A 192 -12.20 9.81 -25.11
CA ALA A 192 -10.94 10.30 -24.56
C ALA A 192 -9.75 9.39 -24.89
N LEU A 193 -9.98 8.06 -24.94
CA LEU A 193 -8.95 7.07 -25.27
C LEU A 193 -8.89 6.71 -26.76
N GLU A 194 -9.72 7.33 -27.61
CA GLU A 194 -9.87 6.98 -29.04
C GLU A 194 -10.17 5.48 -29.28
N MET A 195 -11.02 4.90 -28.42
CA MET A 195 -11.37 3.48 -28.41
C MET A 195 -12.85 3.24 -28.68
N ARG A 196 -13.22 1.97 -28.89
CA ARG A 196 -14.63 1.55 -28.93
C ARG A 196 -15.21 1.42 -27.51
N ALA A 197 -16.46 1.82 -27.33
CA ALA A 197 -17.14 1.85 -26.02
C ALA A 197 -17.40 0.46 -25.40
N ASP A 198 -17.46 -0.59 -26.21
CA ASP A 198 -17.55 -1.99 -25.74
C ASP A 198 -16.28 -2.41 -25.00
N ARG A 199 -15.11 -1.98 -25.48
CA ARG A 199 -13.80 -2.25 -24.87
C ARG A 199 -13.58 -1.46 -23.58
N THR A 200 -14.03 -0.22 -23.50
CA THR A 200 -13.89 0.56 -22.26
C THR A 200 -14.76 0.00 -21.13
N LYS A 201 -15.95 -0.51 -21.45
CA LYS A 201 -16.82 -1.17 -20.46
C LYS A 201 -16.15 -2.39 -19.80
N GLU A 202 -15.46 -3.21 -20.58
CA GLU A 202 -14.71 -4.37 -20.08
C GLU A 202 -13.66 -3.95 -19.04
N TRP A 203 -12.89 -2.90 -19.33
CA TRP A 203 -11.88 -2.38 -18.41
C TRP A 203 -12.47 -1.74 -17.16
N VAL A 204 -13.55 -0.97 -17.27
CA VAL A 204 -14.23 -0.38 -16.11
C VAL A 204 -14.73 -1.48 -15.17
N ILE A 205 -15.29 -2.57 -15.71
CA ILE A 205 -15.71 -3.73 -14.91
C ILE A 205 -14.51 -4.36 -14.20
N LEU A 206 -13.41 -4.60 -14.91
CA LEU A 206 -12.21 -5.22 -14.33
C LEU A 206 -11.55 -4.33 -13.27
N LEU A 207 -11.39 -3.03 -13.54
CA LEU A 207 -10.84 -2.05 -12.61
C LEU A 207 -11.72 -1.93 -11.36
N SER A 208 -13.04 -1.99 -11.49
CA SER A 208 -13.95 -1.96 -10.36
C SER A 208 -13.92 -3.27 -9.56
N ALA A 209 -13.91 -4.42 -10.24
CA ALA A 209 -13.87 -5.74 -9.61
C ALA A 209 -12.56 -5.99 -8.85
N THR A 210 -11.46 -5.41 -9.33
CA THR A 210 -10.14 -5.47 -8.68
C THR A 210 -9.92 -4.34 -7.67
N GLY A 211 -10.87 -3.41 -7.53
CA GLY A 211 -10.85 -2.34 -6.54
C GLY A 211 -9.89 -1.20 -6.85
N PHE A 212 -9.45 -1.03 -8.11
CA PHE A 212 -8.67 0.15 -8.52
C PHE A 212 -9.54 1.40 -8.72
N ILE A 213 -10.82 1.21 -9.04
CA ILE A 213 -11.83 2.26 -9.01
C ILE A 213 -12.98 1.85 -8.09
N GLU A 214 -13.59 2.84 -7.45
CA GLU A 214 -14.70 2.62 -6.54
C GLU A 214 -15.92 3.44 -6.96
N ARG A 215 -17.11 2.93 -6.62
CA ARG A 215 -18.36 3.62 -6.89
C ARG A 215 -18.60 4.69 -5.84
N GLU A 216 -18.91 5.89 -6.30
CA GLU A 216 -19.30 6.97 -5.41
C GLU A 216 -20.67 6.65 -4.79
N ARG A 217 -20.73 6.62 -3.45
CA ARG A 217 -21.92 6.14 -2.71
C ARG A 217 -23.07 7.15 -2.68
N GLU A 218 -22.79 8.43 -2.96
CA GLU A 218 -23.73 9.54 -2.76
C GLU A 218 -24.47 9.96 -4.03
N THR A 219 -24.08 9.45 -5.21
CA THR A 219 -24.69 9.84 -6.48
C THR A 219 -25.64 8.76 -7.02
N ALA A 220 -26.83 9.18 -7.46
CA ALA A 220 -27.80 8.33 -8.15
C ALA A 220 -27.32 8.03 -9.58
N GLY A 221 -26.23 7.28 -9.69
CA GLY A 221 -25.55 6.91 -10.93
C GLY A 221 -24.42 5.90 -10.66
N ALA A 222 -23.88 5.29 -11.70
CA ALA A 222 -22.63 4.53 -11.60
C ALA A 222 -21.46 5.49 -11.88
N VAL A 223 -21.29 6.48 -11.00
CA VAL A 223 -20.12 7.36 -11.03
C VAL A 223 -18.98 6.62 -10.34
N TYR A 224 -17.88 6.41 -11.06
CA TYR A 224 -16.68 5.80 -10.52
C TYR A 224 -15.61 6.86 -10.31
N ARG A 225 -14.87 6.72 -9.21
CA ARG A 225 -13.66 7.50 -8.94
C ARG A 225 -12.48 6.57 -8.73
N ILE A 226 -11.27 7.09 -8.88
CA ILE A 226 -10.08 6.34 -8.54
C ILE A 226 -10.07 6.04 -7.04
N SER A 227 -9.80 4.79 -6.69
CA SER A 227 -9.61 4.38 -5.30
C SER A 227 -8.19 4.75 -4.83
N PRO A 228 -7.91 4.72 -3.52
CA PRO A 228 -6.54 4.82 -3.01
C PRO A 228 -5.57 3.80 -3.65
N LYS A 229 -6.05 2.58 -3.91
CA LYS A 229 -5.30 1.51 -4.58
C LYS A 229 -4.96 1.87 -6.03
N GLY A 230 -5.93 2.45 -6.75
CA GLY A 230 -5.75 2.96 -8.10
C GLY A 230 -4.73 4.09 -8.15
N GLN A 231 -4.84 5.03 -7.22
CA GLN A 231 -3.92 6.16 -7.13
C GLN A 231 -2.49 5.67 -6.86
N ALA A 232 -2.32 4.75 -5.92
CA ALA A 232 -1.02 4.16 -5.60
C ALA A 232 -0.36 3.50 -6.82
N LEU A 233 -1.13 2.77 -7.63
CA LEU A 233 -0.62 2.19 -8.88
C LEU A 233 -0.16 3.27 -9.85
N LEU A 234 -0.93 4.35 -10.02
CA LEU A 234 -0.55 5.46 -10.89
C LEU A 234 0.72 6.17 -10.39
N ASP A 235 0.85 6.37 -9.08
CA ASP A 235 2.01 7.01 -8.48
C ASP A 235 3.28 6.15 -8.64
N ILE A 236 3.16 4.84 -8.49
CA ILE A 236 4.26 3.89 -8.77
C ILE A 236 4.63 3.93 -10.25
N CYS A 237 3.66 3.85 -11.16
CA CYS A 237 3.91 3.92 -12.60
C CYS A 237 4.57 5.25 -12.98
N GLY A 238 4.11 6.35 -12.38
CA GLY A 238 4.68 7.68 -12.58
C GLY A 238 6.11 7.79 -12.08
N ARG A 239 6.43 7.23 -10.90
CA ARG A 239 7.82 7.19 -10.40
C ARG A 239 8.72 6.35 -11.28
N LEU A 240 8.29 5.15 -11.64
CA LEU A 240 9.06 4.26 -12.52
C LEU A 240 9.27 4.87 -13.91
N TYR A 241 8.37 5.73 -14.37
CA TYR A 241 8.46 6.36 -15.69
C TYR A 241 9.23 7.70 -15.67
N CYS A 242 9.00 8.54 -14.67
CA CYS A 242 9.49 9.93 -14.66
C CYS A 242 10.83 10.11 -13.94
N ASP A 243 11.21 9.20 -13.03
CA ASP A 243 12.44 9.30 -12.25
C ASP A 243 13.45 8.25 -12.73
N PRO A 244 14.46 8.63 -13.53
CA PRO A 244 15.45 7.69 -14.07
C PRO A 244 16.34 7.07 -12.98
N ASP A 245 16.48 7.76 -11.84
CA ASP A 245 17.25 7.31 -10.69
C ASP A 245 16.35 6.63 -9.63
N ALA A 246 15.07 6.42 -9.96
CA ALA A 246 14.05 5.81 -9.10
C ALA A 246 14.50 4.50 -8.44
N LEU A 247 15.34 3.75 -9.14
CA LEU A 247 15.82 2.43 -8.73
C LEU A 247 17.32 2.40 -8.41
N GLU A 248 18.05 3.53 -8.50
CA GLU A 248 19.45 3.60 -8.08
C GLU A 248 19.58 3.40 -6.56
N ASP A 249 20.75 2.96 -6.09
CA ASP A 249 21.02 2.58 -4.69
C ASP A 249 20.69 3.67 -3.65
N GLY A 250 20.58 4.93 -4.08
CA GLY A 250 20.13 6.06 -3.25
C GLY A 250 18.64 6.08 -2.92
N ASN A 251 17.80 5.33 -3.64
CA ASN A 251 16.34 5.25 -3.45
C ASN A 251 15.90 3.85 -2.99
N SER A 252 16.52 3.38 -1.89
CA SER A 252 16.26 2.07 -1.28
C SER A 252 14.78 1.80 -0.97
N ALA A 253 13.98 2.85 -0.78
CA ALA A 253 12.59 2.71 -0.40
C ALA A 253 11.64 2.41 -1.57
N LEU A 254 11.84 3.00 -2.75
CA LEU A 254 11.03 2.63 -3.92
C LEU A 254 11.37 1.22 -4.39
N ARG A 255 12.65 0.81 -4.35
CA ARG A 255 13.05 -0.59 -4.58
C ARG A 255 12.37 -1.52 -3.59
N TYR A 256 12.33 -1.16 -2.30
CA TYR A 256 11.64 -1.94 -1.28
C TYR A 256 10.14 -2.07 -1.57
N VAL A 257 9.45 -0.98 -1.92
CA VAL A 257 8.03 -1.02 -2.31
C VAL A 257 7.80 -1.89 -3.54
N CYS A 258 8.64 -1.74 -4.57
CA CYS A 258 8.56 -2.57 -5.77
C CYS A 258 8.72 -4.05 -5.41
N ALA A 259 9.71 -4.40 -4.56
CA ALA A 259 9.92 -5.75 -4.08
C ALA A 259 8.69 -6.31 -3.32
N LEU A 260 8.08 -5.51 -2.43
CA LEU A 260 6.85 -5.89 -1.73
C LEU A 260 5.68 -6.16 -2.68
N LEU A 261 5.63 -5.45 -3.80
CA LEU A 261 4.64 -5.59 -4.86
C LEU A 261 4.99 -6.65 -5.91
N GLY A 262 6.09 -7.39 -5.72
CA GLY A 262 6.54 -8.40 -6.69
C GLY A 262 7.03 -7.79 -8.01
N ILE A 263 7.39 -6.51 -7.98
CA ILE A 263 8.00 -5.79 -9.08
C ILE A 263 9.52 -5.84 -8.86
N ASN A 264 10.21 -6.70 -9.59
CA ASN A 264 11.66 -6.83 -9.48
C ASN A 264 12.34 -5.63 -10.16
N ALA A 265 12.98 -4.76 -9.36
CA ALA A 265 13.68 -3.57 -9.84
C ALA A 265 14.79 -3.91 -10.85
N ASP A 266 15.53 -4.99 -10.63
CA ASP A 266 16.65 -5.40 -11.50
C ASP A 266 16.16 -5.89 -12.87
N GLU A 267 14.92 -6.37 -12.94
CA GLU A 267 14.26 -6.68 -14.20
C GLU A 267 13.75 -5.43 -14.89
N LEU A 268 13.25 -4.45 -14.13
CA LEU A 268 12.80 -3.17 -14.68
C LEU A 268 13.96 -2.35 -15.26
N GLU A 269 15.13 -2.31 -14.63
CA GLU A 269 16.33 -1.63 -15.16
C GLU A 269 16.71 -2.10 -16.57
N ARG A 270 16.38 -3.35 -16.93
CA ARG A 270 16.62 -3.91 -18.27
C ARG A 270 15.57 -3.50 -19.31
N TRP A 271 14.40 -3.05 -18.86
CA TRP A 271 13.21 -2.79 -19.67
C TRP A 271 12.77 -1.33 -19.69
N ILE A 272 13.20 -0.55 -18.72
CA ILE A 272 13.12 0.91 -18.67
C ILE A 272 14.53 1.37 -19.00
N PRO A 273 14.93 1.49 -20.28
CA PRO A 273 16.28 1.93 -20.59
C PRO A 273 16.42 3.34 -20.03
N ALA A 274 17.56 3.61 -19.42
CA ALA A 274 17.91 4.87 -18.78
C ALA A 274 17.87 6.06 -19.75
N TYR A 275 16.70 6.48 -20.26
CA TYR A 275 16.70 7.38 -21.41
C TYR A 275 15.42 8.19 -21.61
N GLY A 276 15.61 9.51 -21.52
CA GLY A 276 14.99 10.52 -22.37
C GLY A 276 15.33 10.39 -23.87
N HIS A 277 15.56 9.17 -24.38
CA HIS A 277 15.87 8.86 -25.78
C HIS A 277 15.09 7.68 -26.37
N LEU A 278 14.09 7.09 -25.70
CA LEU A 278 13.18 6.12 -26.32
C LEU A 278 11.87 6.73 -26.81
N LEU A 279 12.00 7.87 -27.47
CA LEU A 279 11.10 8.32 -28.53
C LEU A 279 11.67 7.97 -29.91
N ASP A 280 12.48 6.91 -30.04
CA ASP A 280 12.73 6.37 -31.36
C ASP A 280 11.50 5.54 -31.76
N ALA A 281 10.53 6.24 -32.34
CA ALA A 281 9.27 5.69 -32.85
C ALA A 281 9.47 4.54 -33.87
N ASN A 282 10.71 4.32 -34.31
CA ASN A 282 11.14 3.30 -35.25
C ASN A 282 11.67 1.99 -34.62
N ALA A 283 11.70 1.85 -33.29
CA ALA A 283 11.96 0.55 -32.67
C ALA A 283 10.74 -0.37 -32.88
N GLU A 284 10.68 -1.02 -34.06
CA GLU A 284 9.57 -1.85 -34.52
C GLU A 284 9.34 -3.13 -33.70
N GLU A 285 10.19 -3.46 -32.73
CA GLU A 285 10.00 -4.64 -31.88
C GLU A 285 9.76 -4.27 -30.42
N PHE A 286 8.62 -3.64 -30.15
CA PHE A 286 8.02 -3.81 -28.83
C PHE A 286 7.51 -5.26 -28.75
N LYS A 287 8.37 -6.18 -28.29
CA LYS A 287 7.94 -7.56 -28.03
C LYS A 287 6.81 -7.49 -27.02
N ARG A 288 5.59 -7.80 -27.48
CA ARG A 288 4.43 -7.90 -26.61
C ARG A 288 4.80 -8.85 -25.47
N ALA A 289 4.67 -8.36 -24.25
CA ALA A 289 4.97 -9.18 -23.09
C ALA A 289 4.08 -10.43 -23.15
N ASN A 290 4.69 -11.62 -23.03
CA ASN A 290 3.99 -12.87 -22.99
C ASN A 290 3.58 -13.16 -21.54
N PRO A 291 2.27 -13.16 -21.22
CA PRO A 291 1.80 -13.39 -19.85
C PRO A 291 2.16 -14.78 -19.31
N ARG A 292 2.59 -15.73 -20.16
CA ARG A 292 3.06 -17.06 -19.73
C ARG A 292 4.53 -17.11 -19.32
N PHE A 293 5.37 -16.20 -19.83
CA PHE A 293 6.83 -16.30 -19.66
C PHE A 293 7.43 -15.07 -18.98
N ASP A 294 6.77 -13.91 -19.10
CA ASP A 294 7.28 -12.68 -18.52
C ASP A 294 6.83 -12.53 -17.06
N THR A 295 7.55 -11.73 -16.30
CA THR A 295 7.20 -11.42 -14.91
C THR A 295 6.18 -10.28 -14.86
N PRO A 296 5.49 -10.07 -13.72
CA PRO A 296 4.64 -8.90 -13.52
C PRO A 296 5.38 -7.57 -13.77
N ALA A 297 6.66 -7.50 -13.39
CA ALA A 297 7.50 -6.31 -13.58
C ALA A 297 7.64 -5.95 -15.07
N VAL A 298 8.04 -6.91 -15.91
CA VAL A 298 8.18 -6.72 -17.36
C VAL A 298 6.85 -6.31 -18.00
N ARG A 299 5.77 -7.00 -17.63
CA ARG A 299 4.44 -6.65 -18.15
C ARG A 299 3.99 -5.25 -17.74
N LEU A 300 4.29 -4.84 -16.50
CA LEU A 300 3.97 -3.50 -16.01
C LEU A 300 4.76 -2.44 -16.79
N ALA A 301 6.06 -2.63 -17.01
CA ALA A 301 6.87 -1.74 -17.83
C ALA A 301 6.31 -1.59 -19.25
N CYS A 302 5.94 -2.70 -19.88
CA CYS A 302 5.33 -2.68 -21.20
C CYS A 302 3.96 -1.97 -21.20
N GLU A 303 3.16 -2.15 -20.15
CA GLU A 303 1.87 -1.45 -20.00
C GLU A 303 2.07 0.07 -19.84
N ILE A 304 3.04 0.50 -19.03
CA ILE A 304 3.41 1.92 -18.85
C ILE A 304 3.81 2.53 -20.21
N GLN A 305 4.74 1.89 -20.92
CA GLN A 305 5.23 2.40 -22.20
C GLN A 305 4.13 2.42 -23.27
N ALA A 306 3.28 1.39 -23.33
CA ALA A 306 2.13 1.37 -24.22
C ALA A 306 1.09 2.46 -23.87
N ALA A 307 0.86 2.73 -22.58
CA ALA A 307 -0.03 3.78 -22.12
C ALA A 307 0.43 5.16 -22.59
N VAL A 308 1.72 5.45 -22.42
CA VAL A 308 2.32 6.71 -22.89
C VAL A 308 2.31 6.80 -24.42
N LYS A 309 2.79 5.76 -25.11
CA LYS A 309 2.95 5.77 -26.57
C LYS A 309 1.63 5.87 -27.32
N TYR A 310 0.61 5.11 -26.91
CA TYR A 310 -0.63 4.99 -27.66
C TYR A 310 -1.77 5.88 -27.13
N PHE A 311 -1.72 6.28 -25.87
CA PHE A 311 -2.79 7.06 -25.23
C PHE A 311 -2.31 8.40 -24.66
N GLY A 312 -1.03 8.76 -24.84
CA GLY A 312 -0.49 10.03 -24.40
C GLY A 312 -0.59 10.23 -22.88
N CYS A 313 -0.59 9.14 -22.10
CA CYS A 313 -0.73 9.21 -20.65
C CYS A 313 0.39 10.06 -20.06
N VAL A 314 0.01 11.10 -19.32
CA VAL A 314 0.92 11.89 -18.49
C VAL A 314 0.71 11.45 -17.05
N PHE A 315 1.75 10.85 -16.47
CA PHE A 315 1.75 10.55 -15.05
C PHE A 315 2.09 11.84 -14.29
N SER A 316 1.28 12.16 -13.29
CA SER A 316 1.60 13.23 -12.35
C SER A 316 2.91 12.90 -11.64
N SER A 317 3.77 13.90 -11.45
CA SER A 317 4.84 13.75 -10.45
C SER A 317 4.19 13.41 -9.11
N PRO A 318 4.69 12.40 -8.39
CA PRO A 318 4.11 11.98 -7.12
C PRO A 318 4.01 13.18 -6.19
N SER A 319 2.86 13.34 -5.51
CA SER A 319 2.58 14.48 -4.61
C SER A 319 3.40 14.50 -3.31
N TYR A 320 4.44 13.67 -3.23
CA TYR A 320 5.20 13.39 -2.02
C TYR A 320 6.59 14.05 -2.12
N SER A 321 6.62 15.38 -2.08
CA SER A 321 7.84 16.20 -2.00
C SER A 321 7.90 16.93 -0.67
#